data_AF-A0A6J5J6B2-F1
#
_entry.id   AF-A0A6J5J6B2-F1
#
_cell.length_a   1.000
_cell.length_b   1.000
_cell.length_c   1.000
_cell.angle_alpha   90.00
_cell.angle_beta   90.00
_cell.angle_gamma   90.00
#
_symmetry.space_group_name_H-M   'P 1'
#
loop_
_entity.id
_entity.type
_entity.pdbx_description
1 polymer ?
#
loop_
_entity_poly.entity_id
_entity_poly.type
_entity_poly.pdbx_seq_one_letter_code
_entity_poly.pdbx_strand_id
1 'polypeptide(L)' 'MHTTRVFRNGNSQAVRIPADLAYERSDIELEIERIGDEIRIRPARRPLTRVLEKFAQFGPDFMAEGRGDHEQAEREGL' A
#
# COMPACT_ATOMS: atom_id res chain seq x y z
N MET A 1 -2.79 -4.08 -22.86
CA MET A 1 -1.57 -3.22 -22.87
C MET A 1 -1.98 -1.87 -23.45
N HIS A 2 -1.68 -0.76 -22.78
CA HIS A 2 -2.01 0.58 -23.24
C HIS A 2 -0.76 1.29 -23.76
N THR A 3 -0.87 1.94 -24.91
CA THR A 3 0.16 2.85 -25.43
C THR A 3 -0.32 4.29 -25.27
N THR A 4 0.50 5.13 -24.66
CA THR A 4 0.21 6.56 -24.46
C THR A 4 1.40 7.39 -24.96
N ARG A 5 1.18 8.69 -25.19
CA ARG A 5 2.24 9.63 -25.56
C ARG A 5 2.63 10.47 -24.36
N VAL A 6 3.93 10.67 -24.22
CA VAL A 6 4.48 11.61 -23.26
C VAL A 6 4.09 13.04 -23.64
N PHE A 7 3.83 13.88 -22.65
CA PHE A 7 3.61 15.32 -22.83
C PHE A 7 4.30 16.13 -21.73
N ARG A 8 4.28 17.46 -21.86
CA ARG A 8 4.84 18.39 -20.88
C ARG A 8 3.73 19.01 -20.04
N ASN A 9 3.93 19.05 -18.72
CA ASN A 9 3.10 19.82 -17.79
C ASN A 9 4.03 20.76 -17.01
N GLY A 10 3.99 22.05 -17.34
CA GLY A 10 4.98 23.02 -16.89
C GLY A 10 6.41 22.57 -17.24
N ASN A 11 7.27 22.52 -16.23
CA ASN A 11 8.66 22.10 -16.38
C ASN A 11 8.86 20.57 -16.28
N SER A 12 7.78 19.80 -16.12
CA SER A 12 7.82 18.35 -15.90
C SER A 12 7.37 17.54 -17.11
N GLN A 13 7.90 16.33 -17.23
CA GLN A 13 7.40 15.32 -18.14
C GLN A 13 6.21 14.60 -17.48
N ALA A 14 5.15 14.35 -18.24
CA ALA A 14 3.94 13.69 -17.75
C ALA A 14 3.45 12.61 -18.72
N VAL A 15 2.77 11.60 -18.17
CA VAL A 15 2.07 10.55 -18.90
C VAL A 15 0.61 10.52 -18.45
N ARG A 16 -0.31 10.31 -19.39
CA ARG A 16 -1.73 10.16 -19.06
C ARG A 16 -2.00 8.69 -18.72
N ILE A 17 -2.52 8.43 -17.52
CA ILE A 17 -3.00 7.11 -17.10
C ILE A 17 -4.45 6.95 -17.59
N PRO A 18 -4.76 5.94 -18.41
CA PRO A 18 -6.13 5.58 -18.82
C PRO A 18 -7.04 5.33 -17.60
N ALA A 19 -8.34 5.61 -17.74
CA ALA A 19 -9.28 5.56 -16.61
C ALA A 19 -9.41 4.16 -15.99
N ASP A 20 -9.29 3.11 -16.79
CA ASP A 20 -9.30 1.72 -16.37
C ASP A 20 -8.01 1.28 -15.65
N LEU A 21 -6.93 2.07 -15.77
CA LEU A 21 -5.66 1.89 -15.06
C LEU A 21 -5.46 2.88 -13.92
N ALA A 22 -6.35 3.86 -13.75
CA ALA A 22 -6.24 4.88 -12.74
C ALA A 22 -6.58 4.33 -11.35
N TYR A 23 -5.90 4.82 -10.33
CA TYR A 23 -6.29 4.55 -8.94
C TYR A 23 -7.63 5.24 -8.63
N GLU A 24 -8.48 4.60 -7.84
CA GLU A 24 -9.77 5.17 -7.41
C GLU A 24 -9.62 6.48 -6.65
N ARG A 25 -8.51 6.61 -5.91
CA ARG A 25 -8.19 7.76 -5.08
C ARG A 25 -7.08 8.60 -5.72
N SER A 26 -7.33 9.89 -5.84
CA SER A 26 -6.37 10.86 -6.37
C SER A 26 -5.39 11.42 -5.33
N ASP A 27 -5.62 11.14 -4.05
CA ASP A 27 -4.86 11.68 -2.91
C ASP A 27 -3.80 10.70 -2.37
N ILE A 28 -3.47 9.66 -3.14
CA ILE A 28 -2.43 8.71 -2.77
C ILE A 28 -1.05 9.26 -3.13
N GLU A 29 -0.09 9.09 -2.23
CA GLU A 29 1.31 9.33 -2.55
C GLU A 29 1.87 8.17 -3.38
N LEU A 30 2.72 8.49 -4.35
CA LEU A 30 3.33 7.53 -5.25
C LEU A 30 4.87 7.63 -5.14
N GLU A 31 5.52 6.47 -5.14
CA GLU A 31 6.95 6.35 -5.37
C GLU A 31 7.20 6.20 -6.86
N ILE A 32 8.24 6.87 -7.36
CA ILE A 32 8.71 6.78 -8.74
C ILE A 32 10.20 6.44 -8.76
N GLU A 33 10.58 5.43 -9.53
CA GLU A 33 11.97 5.06 -9.77
C GLU A 33 12.20 4.77 -11.26
N ARG A 34 13.46 4.90 -11.67
CA ARG A 34 13.92 4.47 -12.99
C ARG A 34 14.75 3.20 -12.87
N ILE A 35 14.44 2.19 -13.67
CA ILE A 35 15.23 0.96 -13.80
C ILE A 35 15.57 0.78 -15.27
N GLY A 36 16.79 1.15 -15.65
CA GLY A 36 17.20 1.22 -17.06
C GLY A 36 16.27 2.14 -17.86
N ASP A 37 15.61 1.57 -18.86
CA ASP A 37 14.67 2.29 -19.74
C ASP A 37 13.23 2.35 -19.17
N GLU A 38 12.96 1.63 -18.08
CA GLU A 38 11.64 1.60 -17.45
C GLU A 38 11.48 2.70 -16.39
N ILE A 39 10.27 3.25 -16.31
CA ILE A 39 9.81 4.05 -15.16
C ILE A 39 8.79 3.20 -14.39
N ARG A 40 9.06 2.93 -13.12
CA ARG A 40 8.15 2.20 -12.24
C ARG A 40 7.49 3.18 -11.28
N ILE A 41 6.17 3.15 -11.25
CA ILE A 41 5.34 3.97 -10.38
C ILE A 41 4.51 3.03 -9.52
N ARG A 42 4.53 3.23 -8.21
CA ARG A 42 3.78 2.40 -7.25
C ARG A 42 3.26 3.24 -6.08
N PRO A 43 2.21 2.82 -5.37
CA PRO A 43 1.78 3.51 -4.16
C PRO A 43 2.90 3.54 -3.13
N ALA A 44 3.13 4.72 -2.54
CA ALA A 44 4.09 4.87 -1.47
C ALA A 44 3.64 4.01 -0.29
N ARG A 45 4.53 3.12 0.18
CA ARG A 45 4.22 2.33 1.37
C ARG A 45 4.30 3.27 2.56
N ARG A 46 3.22 3.35 3.34
CA ARG A 46 3.30 4.04 4.64
C ARG A 46 4.35 3.32 5.49
N PRO A 47 5.46 3.96 5.83
CA PRO A 47 6.48 3.30 6.61
C PRO A 47 5.90 2.99 7.99
N LEU A 48 6.16 1.78 8.49
CA LEU A 48 5.85 1.39 9.87
C LEU A 48 6.90 1.94 10.85
N THR A 49 7.55 3.06 10.53
CA THR A 49 8.69 3.62 11.28
C THR A 49 8.38 3.87 12.75
N ARG A 50 7.11 4.07 13.13
CA ARG A 50 6.66 4.26 14.51
C ARG A 50 5.89 3.08 15.09
N VAL A 51 5.93 1.91 14.45
CA VAL A 51 5.17 0.74 14.94
C VAL A 51 5.68 0.27 16.30
N LEU A 52 7.00 0.34 16.52
CA LEU A 52 7.61 -0.02 17.80
C LEU A 52 7.24 0.97 18.92
N GLU A 53 7.20 2.27 18.61
CA GLU A 53 6.71 3.30 19.55
C GLU A 53 5.24 3.07 19.94
N LYS A 54 4.43 2.53 19.02
CA LYS A 54 3.05 2.15 19.33
C LYS A 54 2.98 0.90 20.19
N PHE A 55 3.80 -0.12 19.93
CA PHE A 55 3.83 -1.32 20.75
C PHE A 55 4.36 -1.05 22.17
N ALA A 56 5.29 -0.11 22.32
CA ALA A 56 5.78 0.33 23.63
C ALA A 56 4.71 1.03 24.50
N GLN A 57 3.57 1.42 23.92
CA GLN A 57 2.43 2.00 24.67
C GLN A 57 1.54 0.92 25.29
N PHE A 58 1.74 -0.36 24.98
CA PHE A 58 1.02 -1.43 25.66
C PHE A 58 1.46 -1.52 27.12
N GLY A 59 0.48 -1.74 28.00
CA GLY A 59 0.72 -2.00 29.42
C GLY A 59 1.48 -3.31 29.62
N PRO A 60 2.16 -3.49 30.77
CA PRO A 60 2.92 -4.71 31.08
C PRO A 60 2.03 -5.97 31.15
N ASP A 61 0.72 -5.80 31.32
CA ASP A 61 -0.32 -6.83 31.37
C ASP A 61 -1.01 -7.08 30.03
N PHE A 62 -0.67 -6.31 28.99
CA PHE A 62 -1.27 -6.47 27.67
C PHE A 62 -1.00 -7.88 27.12
N MET A 63 -2.06 -8.67 26.92
CA MET A 63 -1.99 -10.07 26.49
C MET A 63 -1.21 -10.99 27.46
N ALA A 64 -1.16 -10.68 28.76
CA ALA A 64 -0.48 -11.51 29.74
C ALA A 64 -1.01 -12.96 29.81
N GLU A 65 -2.30 -13.15 29.52
CA GLU A 65 -2.97 -14.46 29.47
C GLU A 65 -3.03 -15.06 28.04
N GLY A 66 -2.35 -14.42 27.08
CA GLY A 66 -2.35 -14.82 25.68
C GLY A 66 -3.65 -14.47 24.94
N ARG A 67 -3.86 -15.11 23.79
CA ARG A 67 -5.04 -14.89 22.93
C ARG A 67 -6.29 -15.65 23.43
N GLY A 68 -6.11 -16.58 24.36
CA GLY A 68 -7.10 -17.59 24.72
C GLY A 68 -7.21 -18.70 23.66
N ASP A 69 -8.00 -19.72 23.98
CA ASP A 69 -8.32 -20.81 23.06
C ASP A 69 -9.47 -20.40 22.13
N HIS A 70 -9.34 -20.76 20.85
CA HIS A 70 -10.41 -20.59 19.86
C HIS A 70 -10.86 -21.98 19.40
N GLU A 71 -11.98 -22.46 19.94
CA GLU A 71 -12.62 -23.66 19.43
C GLU A 71 -13.22 -23.36 18.05
N GLN A 72 -12.77 -24.09 17.03
CA GLN A 72 -13.42 -24.08 15.73
C GLN A 72 -14.57 -25.08 15.75
N ALA A 73 -15.79 -24.59 15.55
CA ALA A 73 -16.94 -25.46 15.33
C ALA A 73 -16.78 -26.19 13.98
N GLU A 74 -17.14 -27.48 13.96
CA GLU A 74 -17.28 -28.22 12.71
C GLU A 74 -18.32 -27.51 11.82
N ARG A 75 -17.99 -27.33 10.55
CA ARG A 75 -18.92 -26.79 9.56
C ARG A 75 -19.63 -27.97 8.92
N GLU A 76 -20.95 -27.88 8.75
CA GLU A 76 -21.69 -28.86 7.95
C GLU A 76 -21.10 -28.91 6.53
N GLY A 77 -20.76 -30.11 6.08
CA GLY A 77 -20.23 -30.36 4.74
C GLY A 77 -21.28 -30.07 3.67
N LEU A 78 -20.82 -29.56 2.53
CA LEU A 78 -21.65 -29.29 1.34
C LEU A 78 -22.17 -30.57 0.68
#